data_AF-A0A7X8ZPL8-F1
#
_entry.id   AF-A0A7X8ZPL8-F1
#
_cell.length_a   1.000
_cell.length_b   1.000
_cell.length_c   1.000
_cell.angle_alpha   90.00
_cell.angle_beta   90.00
_cell.angle_gamma   90.00
#
_symmetry.space_group_name_H-M   'P 1'
#
loop_
_entity.id
_entity.type
_entity.pdbx_description
1 polymer ?
#
loop_
_entity_poly.entity_id
_entity_poly.type
_entity_poly.pdbx_seq_one_letter_code
_entity_poly.pdbx_strand_id
1 'polypeptide(L)'
;MSFSTTDFKSYYVNGVTIDNFGDVFLNSPLYYRAQVGFDFGMIGLSVGYLLPTKGSFKNFSGDTFIPAWDNGKFSASILFNFL
;
A
#
# COMPACT_ATOMS: atom_id res chain seq x y z
N MET A 1 12.48 -12.07 -9.70
CA MET A 1 12.88 -10.65 -9.75
C MET A 1 13.50 -10.31 -8.40
N SER A 2 14.71 -9.76 -8.38
CA SER A 2 15.41 -9.34 -7.16
C SER A 2 15.52 -7.82 -7.21
N PHE A 3 15.11 -7.16 -6.13
CA PHE A 3 15.21 -5.72 -5.94
C PHE A 3 16.29 -5.44 -4.88
N SER A 4 17.13 -4.42 -5.10
CA SER A 4 18.18 -3.98 -4.17
C SER A 4 17.84 -2.61 -3.57
N THR A 5 18.30 -2.34 -2.35
CA THR A 5 18.16 -1.00 -1.74
C THR A 5 18.86 0.08 -2.55
N THR A 6 19.87 -0.28 -3.35
CA THR A 6 20.61 0.61 -4.25
C THR A 6 19.81 1.05 -5.47
N ASP A 7 18.69 0.40 -5.78
CA ASP A 7 17.83 0.72 -6.93
C ASP A 7 16.94 1.95 -6.65
N PHE A 8 16.88 2.39 -5.38
CA PHE A 8 16.10 3.55 -4.95
C PHE A 8 16.99 4.79 -4.85
N LYS A 9 16.65 5.83 -5.62
CA LYS A 9 17.26 7.16 -5.41
C LYS A 9 16.82 7.72 -4.06
N SER A 10 17.65 8.53 -3.42
CA SER A 10 17.30 9.24 -2.19
C SER A 10 16.01 10.03 -2.39
N TYR A 11 14.98 9.74 -1.59
CA TYR A 11 13.71 10.45 -1.65
C TYR A 11 13.72 11.60 -0.65
N TYR A 12 13.30 12.78 -1.11
CA TYR A 12 13.14 13.97 -0.29
C TYR A 12 11.65 14.17 -0.01
N VAL A 13 11.28 14.17 1.27
CA VAL A 13 9.93 14.56 1.69
C VAL A 13 10.09 15.73 2.65
N ASN A 14 9.48 16.88 2.31
CA ASN A 14 9.51 18.10 3.12
C ASN A 14 10.92 18.54 3.57
N GLY A 15 11.93 18.42 2.71
CA GLY A 15 13.30 18.87 2.99
C GLY A 15 14.14 17.94 3.86
N VAL A 16 13.62 16.75 4.22
CA VAL A 16 14.36 15.71 4.93
C VAL A 16 14.70 14.59 3.95
N THR A 17 15.98 14.19 3.90
CA THR A 17 16.42 13.01 3.16
C THR A 17 15.93 11.76 3.89
N ILE A 18 15.18 10.90 3.21
CA ILE A 18 14.77 9.61 3.76
C ILE A 18 15.85 8.59 3.39
N ASP A 19 16.85 8.44 4.26
CA ASP A 19 18.01 7.57 4.03
C ASP A 19 17.64 6.07 4.06
N ASN A 20 16.48 5.71 4.62
CA ASN A 20 16.03 4.34 4.77
C ASN A 20 14.86 3.95 3.84
N PHE A 21 14.50 4.78 2.86
CA PHE A 21 13.33 4.53 2.02
C PHE A 21 13.38 3.17 1.33
N GLY A 22 14.53 2.80 0.74
CA GLY A 22 14.69 1.51 0.06
C GLY A 22 14.47 0.33 0.99
N ASP A 23 14.92 0.41 2.25
CA ASP A 23 14.71 -0.65 3.24
C ASP A 23 13.25 -0.71 3.70
N VAL A 24 12.62 0.44 3.95
CA VAL A 24 11.18 0.52 4.27
C VAL A 24 10.32 -0.04 3.14
N PHE A 25 10.65 0.29 1.89
CA PHE A 25 9.93 -0.21 0.71
C PHE A 25 10.10 -1.72 0.55
N LEU A 26 11.34 -2.24 0.62
CA LEU A 26 11.60 -3.66 0.45
C LEU A 26 10.95 -4.53 1.55
N ASN A 27 10.89 -4.02 2.78
CA ASN A 27 10.23 -4.72 3.88
C ASN A 27 8.70 -4.50 3.92
N SER A 28 8.16 -3.62 3.07
CA SER A 28 6.70 -3.41 3.01
C SER A 28 6.00 -4.67 2.50
N PRO A 29 4.95 -5.14 3.18
CA PRO A 29 4.20 -6.30 2.73
C PRO A 29 3.45 -5.96 1.44
N LEU A 30 3.15 -6.99 0.64
CA LEU A 30 2.20 -6.83 -0.46
C LEU A 30 0.78 -6.79 0.11
N TYR A 31 -0.15 -6.24 -0.66
CA TYR A 31 -1.53 -6.08 -0.21
C TYR A 31 -2.52 -6.57 -1.26
N TYR A 32 -3.49 -7.36 -0.84
CA TYR A 32 -4.75 -7.46 -1.56
C TYR A 32 -5.62 -6.27 -1.21
N ARG A 33 -6.23 -5.67 -2.24
CA ARG A 33 -7.17 -4.57 -2.07
C ARG A 33 -8.50 -4.97 -2.67
N ALA A 34 -9.55 -4.90 -1.86
CA ALA A 34 -10.93 -4.90 -2.32
C ALA A 34 -11.50 -3.51 -2.03
N GLN A 35 -12.18 -2.89 -2.99
CA GLN A 35 -12.83 -1.60 -2.80
C GLN A 35 -14.16 -1.61 -3.54
N VAL A 36 -15.20 -1.09 -2.90
CA VAL A 36 -16.47 -0.78 -3.52
C VAL A 36 -16.75 0.70 -3.35
N GLY A 37 -17.17 1.33 -4.43
CA GLY A 37 -17.49 2.75 -4.50
C GLY A 37 -18.89 2.97 -5.04
N PHE A 38 -19.54 4.02 -4.56
CA PHE A 38 -20.84 4.50 -5.00
C PHE A 38 -20.72 5.99 -5.30
N ASP A 39 -21.06 6.38 -6.52
CA ASP A 39 -21.03 7.76 -6.95
C ASP A 39 -22.46 8.33 -7.03
N PHE A 40 -22.72 9.36 -6.24
CA PHE A 40 -23.99 10.09 -6.16
C PHE A 40 -23.83 11.51 -6.72
N GLY A 41 -23.27 11.63 -7.92
CA GLY A 41 -23.02 12.91 -8.58
C GLY A 41 -21.94 13.73 -7.87
N MET A 42 -22.34 14.55 -6.89
CA MET A 42 -21.44 15.43 -6.14
C MET A 42 -20.76 14.74 -4.95
N ILE A 43 -21.21 13.55 -4.56
CA ILE A 43 -20.66 12.80 -3.42
C ILE A 43 -20.31 11.40 -3.88
N GLY A 44 -19.04 11.02 -3.74
CA GLY A 44 -18.58 9.64 -3.87
C GLY A 44 -18.38 9.02 -2.49
N LEU A 45 -18.95 7.86 -2.24
CA LEU A 45 -18.69 7.07 -1.04
C LEU A 45 -17.91 5.82 -1.43
N SER A 46 -16.80 5.54 -0.75
CA SER A 46 -16.09 4.28 -0.95
C SER A 46 -15.77 3.60 0.37
N VAL A 47 -15.85 2.28 0.36
CA VAL A 47 -15.34 1.44 1.44
C VAL A 47 -14.37 0.44 0.83
N GLY A 48 -13.23 0.27 1.50
CA GLY A 48 -12.16 -0.59 1.06
C GLY A 48 -11.66 -1.48 2.19
N TYR A 49 -11.11 -2.62 1.80
CA TYR A 49 -10.42 -3.55 2.66
C TYR A 49 -9.03 -3.82 2.08
N LEU A 50 -8.00 -3.60 2.90
CA LEU A 50 -6.61 -3.86 2.59
C LEU A 50 -6.16 -5.05 3.44
N LEU A 51 -5.77 -6.14 2.80
CA LEU A 51 -5.29 -7.34 3.46
C LEU A 51 -3.80 -7.52 3.14
N PRO A 52 -2.90 -7.29 4.11
CA PRO A 52 -1.48 -7.55 3.89
C PRO A 52 -1.22 -9.03 3.68
N THR A 53 -0.20 -9.32 2.90
CA THR A 53 0.37 -10.65 2.77
C THR A 53 1.47 -10.88 3.80
N LYS A 54 1.84 -12.15 4.02
CA LYS A 54 3.01 -12.52 4.83
C LYS A 54 4.33 -12.18 4.13
N GLY A 55 4.33 -12.08 2.79
CA GLY A 55 5.51 -11.69 2.03
C GLY A 55 5.67 -10.19 1.84
N SER A 56 6.88 -9.81 1.49
CA SER A 56 7.30 -8.46 1.09
C SER A 56 8.11 -8.53 -0.21
N PHE A 57 8.48 -7.37 -0.76
CA PHE A 57 9.36 -7.31 -1.93
C PHE A 57 10.76 -7.92 -1.67
N LYS A 58 11.23 -7.90 -0.42
CA LYS A 58 12.49 -8.53 0.01
C LYS A 58 12.41 -10.05 0.02
N ASN A 59 11.28 -10.59 0.48
CA ASN A 59 11.08 -12.04 0.66
C ASN A 59 10.10 -12.61 -0.38
N PHE A 60 10.22 -12.18 -1.63
CA PHE A 60 9.36 -12.59 -2.74
C PHE A 60 9.62 -14.05 -3.14
N SER A 61 9.08 -15.00 -2.38
CA SER A 61 9.14 -16.45 -2.59
C SER A 61 7.84 -17.13 -2.13
N GLY A 62 7.61 -18.40 -2.51
CA GLY A 62 6.52 -19.32 -2.12
C GLY A 62 5.29 -18.77 -1.38
N ASP A 63 5.48 -18.27 -0.16
CA ASP A 63 4.44 -17.79 0.75
C ASP A 63 4.04 -16.31 0.56
N THR A 64 4.58 -15.66 -0.46
CA THR A 64 4.47 -14.20 -0.64
C THR A 64 3.03 -13.73 -0.77
N PHE A 65 2.18 -14.56 -1.33
CA PHE A 65 0.78 -14.27 -1.60
C PHE A 65 -0.15 -14.80 -0.51
N ILE A 66 0.39 -15.38 0.57
CA ILE A 66 -0.42 -15.86 1.69
C ILE A 66 -0.94 -14.65 2.47
N PRO A 67 -2.27 -14.52 2.62
CA PRO A 67 -2.86 -13.43 3.40
C PRO A 67 -2.55 -13.56 4.91
N ALA A 68 -2.29 -12.42 5.54
CA ALA A 68 -2.23 -12.27 6.99
C ALA A 68 -3.59 -11.77 7.50
N TRP A 69 -4.55 -12.70 7.63
CA TRP A 69 -5.96 -12.42 7.95
C TRP A 69 -6.18 -11.53 9.18
N ASP A 70 -5.30 -11.63 10.17
CA ASP A 70 -5.40 -10.87 11.43
C ASP A 70 -4.99 -9.39 11.30
N ASN A 71 -4.37 -9.01 10.18
CA ASN A 71 -3.81 -7.67 9.97
C ASN A 71 -4.56 -6.86 8.90
N GLY A 72 -5.77 -7.28 8.53
CA GLY A 72 -6.61 -6.55 7.59
C GLY A 72 -6.98 -5.15 8.10
N LYS A 73 -7.07 -4.18 7.19
CA LYS A 73 -7.44 -2.80 7.48
C LYS A 73 -8.65 -2.39 6.66
N PHE A 74 -9.67 -1.88 7.33
CA PHE A 74 -10.79 -1.23 6.67
C PHE A 74 -10.48 0.24 6.41
N SER A 75 -11.00 0.75 5.30
CA SER A 75 -10.96 2.16 4.93
C SER A 75 -12.35 2.58 4.48
N ALA A 76 -12.71 3.81 4.82
CA ALA A 76 -13.91 4.46 4.30
C ALA A 76 -13.49 5.86 3.85
N SER A 77 -13.99 6.29 2.70
CA SER A 77 -13.73 7.62 2.17
C SER A 77 -15.01 8.25 1.67
N ILE A 78 -15.12 9.56 1.90
CA ILE A 78 -16.14 10.41 1.31
C ILE A 78 -15.38 11.39 0.41
N LEU A 79 -15.69 11.37 -0.88
CA LEU A 79 -15.19 12.30 -1.85
C LEU A 79 -16.29 13.33 -2.13
N PHE A 80 -15.99 14.60 -1.89
CA PHE A 80 -16.86 15.68 -2.35
C PHE A 80 -16.34 16.18 -3.70
N ASN A 81 -17.16 16.03 -4.73
CA ASN A 81 -16.88 16.54 -6.06
C ASN A 81 -17.63 17.86 -6.24
N PHE A 82 -16.95 18.96 -5.93
CA PHE A 82 -17.40 20.30 -6.25
C PHE A 82 -16.80 20.65 -7.61
N LEU A 83 -17.65 20.75 -8.64
CA LEU A 83 -17.31 21.46 -9.87
C LEU A 83 -16.89 22.89 -9.57
#